data_AF-A0A842IIY8-F1
#
_entry.id   AF-A0A842IIY8-F1
#
_cell.length_a   1.000
_cell.length_b   1.000
_cell.length_c   1.000
_cell.angle_alpha   90.00
_cell.angle_beta   90.00
_cell.angle_gamma   90.00
#
_symmetry.space_group_name_H-M   'P 1'
#
loop_
_entity.id
_entity.type
_entity.pdbx_description
1 polymer ?
#
loop_
_entity_poly.entity_id
_entity_poly.type
_entity_poly.pdbx_seq_one_letter_code
_entity_poly.pdbx_strand_id
1 'polypeptide(L)'
;MKPISMNLRICALLMTALILFQSCVVYHKTPVSFDDAVQANTKSKVVTSDGETAVYNHILLEDSQYFGVNRKNGVHLKTRIENDRNLEVYLKNKSKSNWATLGLIVAPPAVGFLLFGILIPTGTFLAGGGY
;
A
#
# COMPACT_ATOMS: atom_id res chain seq x y z
N MET A 1 35.80 -16.63 15.93
CA MET A 1 35.22 -15.76 14.87
C MET A 1 34.20 -16.56 14.07
N LYS A 2 32.89 -16.31 14.23
CA LYS A 2 31.80 -16.67 13.30
C LYS A 2 30.43 -16.20 13.85
N PRO A 3 30.08 -14.90 13.75
CA PRO A 3 28.68 -14.46 13.88
C PRO A 3 28.10 -13.91 12.56
N ILE A 4 28.87 -13.95 11.46
CA ILE A 4 28.49 -13.33 10.19
C ILE A 4 27.28 -14.02 9.53
N SER A 5 27.14 -15.35 9.64
CA SER A 5 26.02 -16.06 8.99
C SER A 5 24.69 -15.98 9.75
N MET A 6 24.72 -15.77 11.07
CA MET A 6 23.50 -15.64 11.89
C MET A 6 22.86 -14.25 11.75
N ASN A 7 23.70 -13.20 11.69
CA ASN A 7 23.23 -11.84 11.40
C ASN A 7 22.64 -11.73 9.99
N LEU A 8 23.23 -12.39 8.98
CA LEU A 8 22.74 -12.29 7.61
C LEU A 8 21.33 -12.89 7.43
N ARG A 9 21.03 -14.00 8.11
CA ARG A 9 19.68 -14.61 8.10
C ARG A 9 18.64 -13.70 8.76
N ILE A 10 18.97 -13.09 9.89
CA ILE A 10 18.08 -12.16 10.58
C ILE A 10 17.85 -10.91 9.73
N CYS A 11 18.90 -10.35 9.12
CA CYS A 11 18.79 -9.23 8.19
C CYS A 11 17.92 -9.58 6.97
N ALA A 12 18.05 -10.78 6.41
CA ALA A 12 17.22 -11.23 5.29
C ALA A 12 15.74 -11.37 5.68
N LEU A 13 15.45 -11.90 6.87
CA LEU A 13 14.09 -11.98 7.40
C LEU A 13 13.48 -10.60 7.66
N LEU A 14 14.27 -9.70 8.25
CA LEU A 14 13.85 -8.32 8.49
C LEU A 14 13.55 -7.59 7.17
N MET A 15 14.43 -7.72 6.17
CA MET A 15 14.23 -7.10 4.85
C MET A 15 12.99 -7.66 4.15
N THR A 16 12.79 -8.98 4.22
CA THR A 16 11.57 -9.61 3.68
C THR A 16 10.34 -9.06 4.40
N ALA A 17 10.35 -8.99 5.73
CA ALA A 17 9.24 -8.44 6.51
C ALA A 17 8.94 -6.97 6.18
N LEU A 18 9.98 -6.15 5.96
CA LEU A 18 9.83 -4.75 5.55
C LEU A 18 9.22 -4.62 4.14
N ILE A 19 9.55 -5.53 3.22
CA ILE A 19 8.93 -5.60 1.90
C ILE A 19 7.45 -6.01 2.02
N LEU A 20 7.13 -6.95 2.92
CA LEU A 20 5.75 -7.38 3.20
C LEU A 20 4.88 -6.26 3.79
N PHE A 21 5.47 -5.32 4.53
CA PHE A 21 4.75 -4.21 5.15
C PHE A 21 4.46 -3.04 4.20
N GLN A 22 4.89 -3.12 2.93
CA GLN A 22 4.55 -2.09 1.94
C GLN A 22 3.09 -2.21 1.51
N SER A 23 2.30 -1.17 1.75
CA SER A 23 0.89 -1.14 1.35
C SER A 23 0.75 -0.83 -0.15
N CYS A 24 0.38 -1.80 -0.96
CA CYS A 24 0.05 -1.57 -2.38
C CYS A 24 -1.36 -0.99 -2.51
N VAL A 25 -1.48 0.21 -3.09
CA VAL A 25 -2.78 0.88 -3.31
C VAL A 25 -3.27 0.63 -4.73
N VAL A 26 -4.45 0.00 -4.85
CA VAL A 26 -5.12 -0.24 -6.14
C VAL A 26 -6.35 0.65 -6.27
N TYR A 27 -6.47 1.33 -7.40
CA TYR A 27 -7.60 2.19 -7.72
C TYR A 27 -8.62 1.45 -8.60
N HIS A 28 -9.88 1.89 -8.55
CA HIS A 28 -10.88 1.45 -9.52
C HIS A 28 -10.47 1.86 -10.94
N LYS A 29 -10.84 1.05 -11.93
CA LYS A 29 -10.56 1.34 -13.34
C LYS A 29 -11.53 2.35 -13.95
N THR A 30 -12.74 2.46 -13.38
CA THR A 30 -13.78 3.36 -13.84
C THR A 30 -13.63 4.71 -13.13
N PRO A 31 -13.57 5.83 -13.87
CA PRO A 31 -13.66 7.14 -13.27
C PRO A 31 -15.04 7.32 -12.63
N VAL A 32 -15.11 8.03 -11.52
CA VAL A 32 -16.35 8.38 -10.81
C VAL A 32 -16.58 9.88 -10.84
N SER A 33 -17.80 10.31 -10.54
CA SER A 33 -18.10 11.73 -10.37
C SER A 33 -17.42 12.30 -9.11
N PHE A 34 -17.22 13.61 -9.07
CA PHE A 34 -16.68 14.27 -7.89
C PHE A 34 -17.61 14.14 -6.68
N ASP A 35 -18.92 14.16 -6.88
CA ASP A 35 -19.91 13.99 -5.79
C ASP A 35 -19.81 12.59 -5.16
N ASP A 36 -19.69 11.55 -5.98
CA ASP A 36 -19.46 10.19 -5.49
C ASP A 36 -18.14 10.08 -4.73
N ALA A 37 -17.12 10.81 -5.17
CA ALA A 37 -15.81 10.82 -4.51
C ALA A 37 -15.83 11.53 -3.15
N VAL A 38 -16.63 12.59 -3.02
CA VAL A 38 -16.88 13.27 -1.74
C VAL A 38 -17.60 12.32 -0.78
N GLN A 39 -18.64 11.63 -1.25
CA GLN A 39 -19.41 10.68 -0.44
C GLN A 39 -18.56 9.47 -0.01
N ALA A 40 -17.71 8.96 -0.89
CA ALA A 40 -16.86 7.81 -0.61
C ALA A 40 -15.80 8.06 0.48
N ASN A 41 -15.45 9.33 0.73
CA ASN A 41 -14.49 9.77 1.76
C ASN A 41 -13.23 8.89 1.83
N THR A 42 -12.68 8.57 0.66
CA THR A 42 -11.55 7.64 0.50
C THR A 42 -10.46 8.26 -0.35
N LYS A 43 -9.27 7.63 -0.35
CA LYS A 43 -8.15 8.06 -1.17
C LYS A 43 -8.58 8.13 -2.63
N SER A 44 -8.38 9.30 -3.24
CA SER A 44 -8.87 9.61 -4.58
C SER A 44 -7.70 10.13 -5.41
N LYS A 45 -7.53 9.55 -6.59
CA LYS A 45 -6.55 9.99 -7.59
C LYS A 45 -7.30 10.83 -8.62
N VAL A 46 -6.89 12.08 -8.79
CA VAL A 46 -7.41 12.99 -9.80
C VAL A 46 -6.39 13.05 -10.93
N VAL A 47 -6.86 12.88 -12.16
CA VAL A 47 -6.04 12.98 -13.37
C VAL A 47 -6.54 14.16 -14.19
N THR A 48 -5.64 15.11 -14.46
CA THR A 48 -5.88 16.26 -15.33
C THR A 48 -5.75 15.86 -16.79
N SER A 49 -6.39 16.61 -17.69
CA SER A 49 -6.31 16.48 -19.16
C SER A 49 -4.88 16.41 -19.67
N ASP A 50 -3.95 17.11 -19.02
CA ASP A 50 -2.53 17.13 -19.35
C ASP A 50 -1.78 15.85 -18.94
N GLY A 51 -2.49 14.86 -18.38
CA GLY A 51 -1.94 13.62 -17.84
C GLY A 51 -1.34 13.79 -16.45
N GLU A 52 -1.35 15.00 -15.89
CA GLU A 52 -0.90 15.25 -14.52
C GLU A 52 -1.79 14.49 -13.53
N THR A 53 -1.16 13.85 -12.57
CA THR A 53 -1.84 13.03 -11.57
C THR A 53 -1.63 13.64 -10.19
N ALA A 54 -2.72 13.96 -9.50
CA ALA A 54 -2.72 14.38 -8.11
C ALA A 54 -3.43 13.34 -7.24
N VAL A 55 -2.80 12.94 -6.13
CA VAL A 55 -3.39 11.99 -5.17
C VAL A 55 -3.79 12.74 -3.92
N TYR A 56 -5.04 12.58 -3.51
CA TYR A 56 -5.63 13.18 -2.32
C TYR A 56 -6.11 12.10 -1.35
N ASN A 57 -6.11 12.40 -0.04
CA ASN A 57 -6.62 11.47 0.96
C ASN A 57 -8.14 11.35 0.91
N HIS A 58 -8.83 12.44 0.65
CA HIS A 58 -10.26 12.50 0.34
C HIS A 58 -10.56 13.83 -0.35
N ILE A 59 -11.74 13.91 -0.98
CA ILE A 59 -12.25 15.13 -1.60
C ILE A 59 -13.38 15.67 -0.70
N LEU A 60 -13.44 16.99 -0.54
CA LEU A 60 -14.51 17.70 0.16
C LEU A 60 -15.19 18.67 -0.80
N LEU A 61 -16.49 18.87 -0.59
CA LEU A 61 -17.27 19.92 -1.23
C LEU A 61 -17.58 20.99 -0.18
N GLU A 62 -17.10 22.21 -0.40
CA GLU A 62 -17.32 23.36 0.50
C GLU A 62 -17.62 24.57 -0.40
N ASP A 63 -18.67 25.34 -0.09
CA ASP A 63 -19.09 26.52 -0.88
C ASP A 63 -19.22 26.27 -2.40
N SER A 64 -19.78 25.11 -2.77
CA SER A 64 -19.93 24.67 -4.18
C SER A 64 -18.61 24.51 -4.95
N GLN A 65 -17.48 24.37 -4.25
CA GLN A 65 -16.16 24.10 -4.82
C GLN A 65 -15.57 22.80 -4.27
N TYR A 66 -14.84 22.08 -5.13
CA TYR A 66 -14.18 20.83 -4.76
C TYR A 66 -12.77 21.09 -4.22
N PHE A 67 -12.48 20.53 -3.05
CA PHE A 67 -11.19 20.60 -2.39
C PHE A 67 -10.59 19.23 -2.21
N GLY A 68 -9.36 19.04 -2.67
CA GLY A 68 -8.55 17.88 -2.35
C GLY A 68 -7.88 18.07 -1.00
N VAL A 69 -8.12 17.17 -0.05
CA VAL A 69 -7.49 17.24 1.27
C VAL A 69 -6.31 16.28 1.31
N ASN A 70 -5.14 16.83 1.65
CA ASN A 70 -3.94 16.06 1.92
C ASN A 70 -3.41 16.34 3.32
N ARG A 71 -2.84 15.31 3.95
CA ARG A 71 -2.19 15.47 5.26
C ARG A 71 -0.68 15.57 5.04
N LYS A 72 -0.09 16.73 5.29
CA LYS A 72 1.36 16.93 5.34
C LYS A 72 1.75 17.40 6.74
N ASN A 73 2.72 16.74 7.37
CA ASN A 73 3.24 17.08 8.70
C ASN A 73 2.15 17.25 9.78
N GLY A 74 1.11 16.42 9.74
CA GLY A 74 0.00 16.49 10.70
C GLY A 74 -1.07 17.55 10.39
N VAL A 75 -0.81 18.46 9.43
CA VAL A 75 -1.74 19.52 9.02
C VAL A 75 -2.55 19.09 7.80
N HIS A 76 -3.84 19.42 7.80
CA HIS A 76 -4.72 19.24 6.65
C HIS A 76 -4.52 20.40 5.67
N LEU A 77 -3.86 20.12 4.55
CA LEU A 77 -3.75 21.02 3.43
C LEU A 77 -4.96 20.81 2.53
N LYS A 78 -5.78 21.85 2.38
CA LYS A 78 -6.86 21.91 1.40
C LYS A 78 -6.32 22.54 0.13
N THR A 79 -6.30 21.80 -0.97
CA THR A 79 -5.97 22.31 -2.31
C THR A 79 -7.26 22.43 -3.10
N ARG A 80 -7.55 23.63 -3.61
CA ARG A 80 -8.68 23.84 -4.52
C ARG A 80 -8.43 23.04 -5.80
N ILE A 81 -9.40 22.23 -6.19
CA ILE A 81 -9.40 21.55 -7.48
C ILE A 81 -10.15 22.47 -8.44
N GLU A 82 -9.44 23.06 -9.40
CA GLU A 82 -10.09 23.79 -10.49
C GLU A 82 -11.00 22.79 -11.21
N ASN A 83 -12.31 23.02 -11.24
CA ASN A 83 -13.28 22.08 -11.80
C ASN A 83 -13.28 22.17 -13.33
N ASP A 84 -12.19 21.74 -13.95
CA ASP A 84 -12.11 21.62 -15.39
C ASP A 84 -12.88 20.38 -15.87
N ARG A 85 -13.60 20.51 -16.98
CA ARG A 85 -14.65 19.58 -17.42
C ARG A 85 -14.12 18.20 -17.83
N ASN A 86 -12.80 18.02 -17.86
CA ASN A 86 -12.11 16.80 -18.29
C ASN A 86 -11.29 16.13 -17.18
N LEU A 87 -11.57 16.44 -15.91
CA LEU A 87 -10.90 15.77 -14.79
C LEU A 87 -11.50 14.40 -14.51
N GLU A 88 -10.64 13.38 -14.44
CA GLU A 88 -11.05 12.02 -14.09
C GLU A 88 -10.68 11.71 -12.63
N VAL A 89 -11.66 11.23 -11.86
CA VAL A 89 -11.44 10.86 -10.45
C VAL A 89 -11.52 9.35 -10.28
N TYR A 90 -10.47 8.76 -9.72
CA TYR A 90 -10.37 7.34 -9.46
C TYR A 90 -10.33 7.07 -7.95
N LEU A 91 -11.29 6.30 -7.45
CA LEU A 91 -11.35 5.93 -6.03
C LEU A 91 -10.44 4.75 -5.72
N LYS A 92 -9.83 4.77 -4.53
CA LYS A 92 -9.13 3.61 -3.98
C LYS A 92 -10.12 2.46 -3.76
N ASN A 93 -9.81 1.31 -4.35
CA ASN A 93 -10.51 0.07 -4.06
C ASN A 93 -9.93 -0.56 -2.79
N LYS A 94 -10.65 -0.46 -1.66
CA LYS A 94 -10.18 -1.01 -0.38
C LYS A 94 -9.97 -2.53 -0.43
N SER A 95 -10.88 -3.28 -1.05
CA SER A 95 -10.80 -4.76 -1.12
C SER A 95 -9.68 -5.26 -2.05
N LYS A 96 -9.57 -4.72 -3.27
CA LYS A 96 -8.54 -5.16 -4.24
C LYS A 96 -7.14 -4.73 -3.82
N SER A 97 -7.00 -3.58 -3.16
CA SER A 97 -5.73 -3.10 -2.62
C SER A 97 -5.17 -4.05 -1.55
N ASN A 98 -6.02 -4.56 -0.66
CA ASN A 98 -5.61 -5.51 0.37
C ASN A 98 -5.30 -6.90 -0.23
N TRP A 99 -6.13 -7.39 -1.15
CA TRP A 99 -5.90 -8.67 -1.84
C TRP A 99 -4.67 -8.66 -2.74
N ALA A 100 -4.40 -7.57 -3.45
CA ALA A 100 -3.19 -7.43 -4.26
C ALA A 100 -1.93 -7.47 -3.38
N THR A 101 -1.98 -6.82 -2.21
CA THR A 101 -0.88 -6.87 -1.23
C THR A 101 -0.67 -8.30 -0.74
N LEU A 102 -1.73 -9.02 -0.36
CA LEU A 102 -1.63 -10.42 0.08
C LEU A 102 -1.18 -11.38 -1.03
N GLY A 103 -1.75 -11.27 -2.23
CA GLY A 103 -1.49 -12.19 -3.33
C GLY A 103 -0.13 -12.02 -4.00
N LEU A 104 0.37 -10.79 -4.13
CA LEU A 104 1.66 -10.53 -4.78
C LEU A 104 2.84 -10.63 -3.82
N ILE A 105 2.65 -10.15 -2.59
CA ILE A 105 3.75 -9.96 -1.65
C ILE A 105 3.80 -11.10 -0.62
N VAL A 106 2.67 -11.56 -0.09
CA VAL A 106 2.64 -12.59 0.97
C VAL A 106 2.61 -14.02 0.41
N ALA A 107 1.86 -14.27 -0.67
CA ALA A 107 1.69 -15.62 -1.19
C ALA A 107 3.01 -16.27 -1.70
N PRO A 108 3.88 -15.60 -2.48
CA PRO A 108 5.11 -16.21 -2.97
C PRO A 108 6.12 -16.61 -1.88
N PRO A 109 6.45 -15.76 -0.88
CA PRO A 109 7.37 -16.17 0.19
C PRO A 109 6.76 -17.22 1.11
N ALA A 110 5.43 -17.27 1.30
CA ALA A 110 4.79 -18.35 2.07
C ALA A 110 4.96 -19.73 1.41
N VAL A 111 4.81 -19.80 0.07
CA VAL A 111 5.06 -21.02 -0.71
C VAL A 111 6.55 -21.37 -0.70
N GLY A 112 7.43 -20.37 -0.84
CA GLY A 112 8.88 -20.56 -0.72
C GLY A 112 9.31 -21.08 0.65
N PHE A 113 8.73 -20.56 1.73
CA PHE A 113 8.99 -21.01 3.11
C PHE A 113 8.49 -22.43 3.37
N LEU A 114 7.32 -22.80 2.85
CA LEU A 114 6.79 -24.16 2.92
C LEU A 114 7.70 -25.16 2.20
N LEU A 115 8.15 -24.82 0.98
CA LEU A 115 9.06 -25.67 0.21
C LEU A 115 10.45 -25.77 0.84
N PHE A 116 10.99 -24.67 1.39
CA PHE A 116 12.27 -24.67 2.11
C PHE A 116 12.20 -25.36 3.47
N GLY A 117 11.08 -25.24 4.19
CA GLY A 117 10.86 -25.88 5.49
C GLY A 117 10.72 -27.40 5.41
N ILE A 118 10.26 -27.93 4.27
CA ILE A 118 10.18 -29.37 4.00
C ILE A 118 11.57 -29.94 3.61
N LEU A 119 12.45 -29.13 3.01
CA LEU A 119 13.77 -29.59 2.53
C LEU A 119 14.86 -29.58 3.61
N ILE A 120 14.66 -28.93 4.76
CA ILE A 120 15.56 -29.06 5.92
C ILE A 120 14.99 -30.20 6.77
N PRO A 121 15.59 -31.40 6.77
CA PRO A 121 15.12 -32.48 7.62
C PRO A 121 15.16 -32.00 9.07
N THR A 122 14.09 -32.32 9.81
CA THR A 122 13.86 -32.05 11.23
C THR A 122 14.98 -32.63 12.10
N GLY A 123 16.16 -32.00 12.11
CA GLY A 123 17.36 -32.56 12.73
C GLY A 123 18.11 -31.63 13.68
N THR A 124 17.84 -30.33 13.72
CA THR A 124 18.70 -29.40 14.51
C THR A 124 17.96 -28.32 15.30
N PHE A 125 16.66 -28.50 15.58
CA PHE A 125 15.91 -27.57 16.44
C PHE A 125 15.94 -27.91 17.95
N LEU A 126 16.61 -28.99 18.39
CA LEU A 126 16.62 -29.41 19.80
C LEU A 126 18.02 -29.73 20.37
N ALA A 127 19.07 -28.98 20.03
CA ALA A 127 20.32 -29.07 20.78
C ALA A 127 21.07 -27.72 20.75
N GLY A 128 20.91 -26.92 21.80
CA GLY A 128 21.66 -25.68 21.94
C GLY A 128 21.08 -24.69 22.95
N GLY A 129 20.51 -25.18 24.05
CA GLY A 129 20.14 -24.35 25.19
C GLY A 129 20.53 -25.09 26.46
N GLY A 130 21.65 -24.70 27.07
CA GLY A 130 22.10 -25.26 28.34
C GLY A 130 23.58 -25.04 28.58
N TYR A 131 23.88 -23.91 29.25
CA TYR A 131 25.04 -23.55 30.07
C TYR A 131 26.45 -23.80 29.50
#